data_AF-A0A972MY82-F1
#
_entry.id   AF-A0A972MY82-F1
#
_cell.length_a   1.000
_cell.length_b   1.000
_cell.length_c   1.000
_cell.angle_alpha   90.00
_cell.angle_beta   90.00
_cell.angle_gamma   90.00
#
_symmetry.space_group_name_H-M   'P 1'
#
loop_
_entity.id
_entity.type
_entity.pdbx_description
1 polymer ?
#
loop_
_entity_poly.entity_id
_entity_poly.type
_entity_poly.pdbx_seq_one_letter_code
_entity_poly.pdbx_strand_id
1 'polypeptide(L)'
;MGSNVSVSSGGTLNVLGKIPWMLFIILFLIAAEYLQVSLEGGVGYAFITLAVVVLFIEMFKAGDVSSMAFLLDQFWAVTTVILATGLLTFLWFVEGKEPTFFHWIGFAIIVADALLNPFNAFRTALRNFDVPG
;
A
#
# COMPACT_ATOMS: atom_id res chain seq x y z
N MET A 1 -21.04 19.62 37.12
CA MET A 1 -20.34 18.37 36.81
C MET A 1 -20.69 17.97 35.40
N GLY A 2 -19.70 17.88 34.51
CA GLY A 2 -19.90 17.64 33.08
C GLY A 2 -18.74 18.24 32.31
N SER A 3 -17.51 17.79 32.61
CA SER A 3 -16.36 18.13 31.78
C SER A 3 -16.58 17.50 30.40
N ASN A 4 -16.92 18.30 29.41
CA ASN A 4 -16.83 17.92 28.01
C ASN A 4 -15.36 17.61 27.74
N VAL A 5 -15.02 16.32 27.75
CA VAL A 5 -13.73 15.85 27.27
C VAL A 5 -13.79 16.00 25.75
N SER A 6 -13.32 17.16 25.25
CA SER A 6 -13.04 17.33 23.83
C SER A 6 -11.84 16.43 23.51
N VAL A 7 -12.10 15.20 23.10
CA VAL A 7 -11.06 14.35 22.51
C VAL A 7 -10.68 15.04 21.20
N SER A 8 -9.51 15.68 21.14
CA SER A 8 -8.95 16.18 19.90
C SER A 8 -8.43 15.00 19.07
N SER A 9 -9.33 14.10 18.68
CA SER A 9 -9.04 13.03 17.74
C SER A 9 -9.08 13.64 16.34
N GLY A 10 -7.96 13.64 15.61
CA GLY A 10 -8.08 13.67 14.14
C GLY A 10 -7.11 14.53 13.34
N GLY A 11 -5.99 14.98 13.90
CA GLY A 11 -4.94 15.61 13.07
C GLY A 11 -4.09 14.57 12.33
N THR A 12 -3.36 13.75 13.07
CA THR A 12 -2.34 12.82 12.54
C THR A 12 -2.93 11.59 11.87
N LEU A 13 -4.01 10.99 12.42
CA LEU A 13 -4.70 9.84 11.80
C LEU A 13 -5.31 10.19 10.42
N ASN A 14 -5.74 11.44 10.24
CA ASN A 14 -6.37 11.89 9.00
C ASN A 14 -5.36 12.17 7.88
N VAL A 15 -4.09 12.43 8.23
CA VAL A 15 -3.00 12.57 7.24
C VAL A 15 -2.48 11.20 6.82
N LEU A 16 -2.28 10.28 7.77
CA LEU A 16 -1.84 8.91 7.49
C LEU A 16 -2.83 8.16 6.58
N GLY A 17 -4.13 8.43 6.71
CA GLY A 17 -5.17 7.82 5.87
C GLY A 17 -5.26 8.34 4.43
N LYS A 18 -4.55 9.42 4.07
CA LYS A 18 -4.60 10.00 2.72
C LYS A 18 -3.39 9.69 1.85
N ILE A 19 -2.32 9.19 2.48
CA ILE A 19 -1.08 8.86 1.79
C ILE A 19 -1.23 7.45 1.17
N PRO A 20 -0.93 7.28 -0.13
CA PRO A 20 -0.85 5.96 -0.76
C PRO A 20 0.49 5.32 -0.40
N TRP A 21 0.52 4.55 0.68
CA TRP A 21 1.76 4.01 1.23
C TRP A 21 2.42 3.00 0.30
N MET A 22 1.64 2.32 -0.54
CA MET A 22 2.15 1.41 -1.55
C MET A 22 3.07 2.07 -2.58
N LEU A 23 2.94 3.39 -2.80
CA LEU A 23 3.91 4.13 -3.61
C LEU A 23 5.32 4.07 -3.03
N PHE A 24 5.48 4.04 -1.71
CA PHE A 24 6.80 3.95 -1.10
C PHE A 24 7.52 2.64 -1.47
N ILE A 25 6.78 1.53 -1.53
CA ILE A 25 7.36 0.23 -1.88
C ILE A 25 7.88 0.27 -3.32
N ILE A 26 7.07 0.71 -4.27
CA ILE A 26 7.49 0.74 -5.67
C ILE A 26 8.54 1.82 -5.95
N LEU A 27 8.43 3.00 -5.35
CA LEU A 27 9.44 4.05 -5.48
C LEU A 27 10.77 3.63 -4.86
N PHE A 28 10.76 2.87 -3.76
CA PHE A 28 11.98 2.30 -3.20
C PHE A 28 12.65 1.36 -4.19
N LEU A 29 11.90 0.44 -4.81
CA LEU A 29 12.45 -0.49 -5.80
C LEU A 29 12.98 0.24 -7.05
N ILE A 30 12.25 1.23 -7.56
CA ILE A 30 12.69 2.08 -8.68
C ILE A 30 13.97 2.83 -8.31
N ALA A 31 14.04 3.42 -7.11
CA ALA A 31 15.21 4.15 -6.65
C ALA A 31 16.41 3.23 -6.43
N ALA A 32 16.19 2.02 -5.89
CA ALA A 32 17.24 1.03 -5.73
C ALA A 32 17.84 0.62 -7.08
N GLU A 33 16.99 0.40 -8.10
CA GLU A 33 17.48 0.13 -9.46
C GLU A 33 18.19 1.36 -10.05
N TYR A 34 17.59 2.55 -9.97
CA TYR A 34 18.20 3.77 -10.52
C TYR A 34 19.57 4.10 -9.91
N LEU A 35 19.73 3.88 -8.61
CA LEU A 35 20.99 4.09 -7.89
C LEU A 35 21.92 2.87 -7.92
N GLN A 36 21.52 1.78 -8.59
CA GLN A 36 22.24 0.51 -8.64
C GLN A 36 22.61 -0.03 -7.24
N VAL A 37 21.70 0.15 -6.28
CA VAL A 37 21.85 -0.36 -4.91
C VAL A 37 21.44 -1.82 -4.88
N SER A 38 22.36 -2.70 -4.45
CA SER A 38 22.03 -4.10 -4.24
C SER A 38 20.99 -4.25 -3.13
N LEU A 39 19.91 -4.96 -3.43
CA LEU A 39 18.94 -5.38 -2.43
C LEU A 39 19.43 -6.59 -1.62
N GLU A 40 20.52 -7.24 -2.01
CA GLU A 40 21.03 -8.38 -1.27
C GLU A 40 21.65 -7.94 0.08
N GLY A 41 21.22 -8.60 1.16
CA GLY A 41 21.70 -8.32 2.51
C GLY A 41 20.83 -7.32 3.27
N GLY A 42 21.48 -6.47 4.09
CA GLY A 42 20.79 -5.64 5.08
C GLY A 42 19.72 -4.71 4.50
N VAL A 43 19.97 -4.15 3.31
CA VAL A 43 19.04 -3.23 2.63
C VAL A 43 17.75 -3.95 2.24
N GLY A 44 17.83 -5.17 1.69
CA GLY A 44 16.65 -5.96 1.33
C GLY A 44 15.82 -6.39 2.52
N TYR A 45 16.44 -6.76 3.65
CA TYR A 45 15.70 -7.09 4.87
C TYR A 45 15.01 -5.87 5.49
N ALA A 46 15.67 -4.71 5.46
CA ALA A 46 15.06 -3.45 5.87
C ALA A 46 13.87 -3.10 4.96
N PHE A 47 14.02 -3.27 3.64
CA PHE A 47 12.95 -3.10 2.67
C PHE A 47 11.75 -4.01 2.94
N ILE A 48 11.98 -5.32 3.14
CA ILE A 48 10.88 -6.26 3.44
C ILE A 48 10.15 -5.84 4.72
N THR A 49 10.90 -5.50 5.77
CA THR A 49 10.31 -5.06 7.04
C THR A 49 9.43 -3.83 6.85
N LEU A 50 9.93 -2.83 6.10
CA LEU A 50 9.18 -1.63 5.75
C LEU A 50 7.93 -1.97 4.93
N ALA A 51 8.05 -2.83 3.92
CA ALA A 51 6.96 -3.21 3.03
C ALA A 51 5.83 -3.93 3.80
N VAL A 52 6.17 -4.79 4.75
CA VAL A 52 5.20 -5.45 5.64
C VAL A 52 4.51 -4.43 6.54
N VAL A 53 5.24 -3.49 7.13
CA VAL A 53 4.65 -2.41 7.94
C VAL A 53 3.69 -1.56 7.11
N VAL A 54 4.07 -1.21 5.89
CA VAL A 54 3.20 -0.47 4.94
C VAL A 54 1.93 -1.25 4.65
N LEU A 55 2.01 -2.55 4.37
CA LEU A 55 0.83 -3.40 4.15
C LEU A 55 -0.13 -3.35 5.34
N PHE A 56 0.39 -3.45 6.58
CA PHE A 56 -0.45 -3.33 7.77
C PHE A 56 -1.11 -1.95 7.88
N ILE A 57 -0.38 -0.87 7.60
CA ILE A 57 -0.94 0.49 7.61
C ILE A 57 -2.11 0.59 6.61
N GLU A 58 -1.95 0.07 5.40
CA GLU A 58 -3.01 0.07 4.39
C GLU A 58 -4.23 -0.77 4.82
N MET A 59 -4.00 -1.96 5.38
CA MET A 59 -5.08 -2.78 5.91
C MET A 59 -5.89 -2.09 7.01
N PHE A 60 -5.25 -1.26 7.85
CA PHE A 60 -5.95 -0.48 8.88
C PHE A 60 -6.74 0.70 8.30
N LYS A 61 -6.35 1.26 7.15
CA LYS A 61 -7.08 2.35 6.49
C LYS A 61 -8.42 1.89 5.91
N ALA A 62 -8.55 0.62 5.51
CA ALA A 62 -9.73 0.07 4.86
C ALA A 62 -10.99 -0.06 5.75
N GLY A 63 -10.94 0.34 7.03
CA GLY A 63 -11.99 0.09 8.02
C GLY A 63 -13.23 0.99 7.98
N ASP A 64 -13.13 2.21 7.46
CA ASP A 64 -14.25 3.18 7.43
C ASP A 64 -14.11 4.14 6.23
N VAL A 65 -14.52 3.67 5.05
CA VAL A 65 -14.13 4.27 3.78
C VAL A 65 -15.31 4.98 3.14
N SER A 66 -15.29 6.31 3.15
CA SER A 66 -16.15 7.13 2.29
C SER A 66 -15.93 6.76 0.81
N SER A 67 -16.95 6.92 -0.04
CA SER A 67 -16.83 6.58 -1.47
C SER A 67 -15.65 7.27 -2.17
N MET A 68 -15.32 8.51 -1.77
CA MET A 68 -14.18 9.24 -2.32
C MET A 68 -12.83 8.64 -1.89
N ALA A 69 -12.70 8.26 -0.62
CA ALA A 69 -11.49 7.60 -0.12
C ALA A 69 -11.27 6.26 -0.84
N PHE A 70 -12.35 5.50 -1.10
CA PHE A 70 -12.29 4.25 -1.86
C PHE A 70 -11.80 4.46 -3.29
N LEU A 71 -12.35 5.46 -4.00
CA LEU A 71 -11.93 5.75 -5.39
C LEU A 71 -10.45 6.15 -5.47
N LEU A 72 -9.98 6.96 -4.53
CA LEU A 72 -8.57 7.35 -4.46
C LEU A 72 -7.68 6.16 -4.15
N ASP A 73 -8.07 5.31 -3.21
CA ASP A 73 -7.34 4.10 -2.86
C ASP A 73 -7.22 3.14 -4.05
N GLN A 74 -8.35 2.89 -4.74
CA GLN A 74 -8.39 2.07 -5.94
C GLN A 74 -7.52 2.64 -7.08
N PHE A 75 -7.55 3.96 -7.27
CA PHE A 75 -6.71 4.64 -8.27
C PHE A 75 -5.22 4.42 -7.99
N TRP A 76 -4.79 4.57 -6.73
CA TRP A 76 -3.41 4.36 -6.34
C TRP A 76 -3.00 2.89 -6.41
N ALA A 77 -3.88 1.97 -5.99
CA ALA A 77 -3.65 0.53 -6.15
C ALA A 77 -3.36 0.17 -7.62
N VAL A 78 -4.22 0.61 -8.55
CA VAL A 78 -4.01 0.38 -9.99
C VAL A 78 -2.71 1.01 -10.48
N THR A 79 -2.42 2.25 -10.06
CA THR A 79 -1.19 2.96 -10.43
C THR A 79 0.06 2.19 -9.97
N THR A 80 0.07 1.70 -8.74
CA THR A 80 1.21 0.94 -8.20
C THR A 80 1.39 -0.40 -8.90
N VAL A 81 0.31 -1.09 -9.28
CA VAL A 81 0.37 -2.32 -10.08
C VAL A 81 0.96 -2.05 -11.47
N ILE A 82 0.55 -0.95 -12.12
CA ILE A 82 1.12 -0.53 -13.41
C ILE A 82 2.63 -0.28 -13.27
N LEU A 83 3.04 0.47 -12.24
CA LEU A 83 4.45 0.76 -11.99
C LEU A 83 5.26 -0.51 -11.67
N ALA A 84 4.72 -1.41 -10.86
CA ALA A 84 5.36 -2.69 -10.53
C ALA A 84 5.53 -3.57 -11.77
N THR A 85 4.49 -3.65 -12.60
CA THR A 85 4.54 -4.39 -13.88
C THR A 85 5.55 -3.75 -14.83
N GLY A 86 5.58 -2.42 -14.89
CA GLY A 86 6.55 -1.68 -15.69
C GLY A 86 7.98 -1.95 -15.25
N LEU A 87 8.26 -1.89 -13.95
CA LEU A 87 9.58 -2.20 -13.39
C LEU A 87 9.98 -3.65 -13.65
N LEU A 88 9.09 -4.61 -13.40
CA LEU A 88 9.33 -6.03 -13.69
C LEU A 88 9.67 -6.25 -15.16
N THR A 89 8.91 -5.64 -16.06
CA THR A 89 9.12 -5.74 -17.52
C THR A 89 10.45 -5.10 -17.91
N PHE A 90 10.78 -3.94 -17.35
CA PHE A 90 12.04 -3.25 -17.60
C PHE A 90 13.25 -4.10 -17.16
N LEU A 91 13.22 -4.64 -15.95
CA LEU A 91 14.29 -5.50 -15.44
C LEU A 91 14.51 -6.72 -16.34
N TRP A 92 13.42 -7.41 -16.70
CA TRP A 92 13.51 -8.65 -17.45
C TRP A 92 13.90 -8.44 -18.91
N PHE A 93 13.28 -7.48 -19.60
CA PHE A 93 13.39 -7.33 -21.05
C PHE A 93 14.37 -6.27 -21.51
N VAL A 94 14.70 -5.27 -20.68
CA VAL A 94 15.63 -4.18 -21.04
C VAL A 94 16.99 -4.39 -20.38
N GLU A 95 17.01 -4.59 -19.06
CA GLU A 95 18.25 -4.80 -18.31
C GLU A 95 18.77 -6.24 -18.41
N GLY A 96 17.91 -7.20 -18.79
CA GLY A 96 18.26 -8.62 -18.80
C GLY A 96 18.58 -9.17 -17.40
N LYS A 97 18.06 -8.52 -16.36
CA LYS A 97 18.26 -8.88 -14.95
C LYS A 97 17.04 -9.64 -14.44
N GLU A 98 17.27 -10.79 -13.82
CA GLU A 98 16.20 -11.50 -13.13
C GLU A 98 15.84 -10.78 -11.81
N PRO A 99 14.55 -10.55 -11.53
CA PRO A 99 14.13 -9.96 -10.26
C PRO A 99 14.54 -10.87 -9.10
N THR A 100 15.25 -10.28 -8.15
CA THR A 100 15.65 -10.98 -6.92
C THR A 100 14.44 -11.30 -6.03
N PHE A 101 14.63 -12.16 -5.03
CA PHE A 101 13.60 -12.46 -4.03
C PHE A 101 12.95 -11.19 -3.42
N PHE A 102 13.74 -10.16 -3.15
CA PHE A 102 13.25 -8.89 -2.59
C PHE A 102 12.28 -8.16 -3.52
N HIS A 103 12.54 -8.17 -4.83
CA HIS A 103 11.63 -7.61 -5.83
C HIS A 103 10.29 -8.37 -5.83
N TRP A 104 10.35 -9.70 -5.84
CA TRP A 104 9.15 -10.55 -5.82
C TRP A 104 8.29 -10.32 -4.58
N ILE A 105 8.91 -10.17 -3.41
CA ILE A 105 8.16 -9.81 -2.19
C ILE A 105 7.49 -8.45 -2.32
N GLY A 106 8.21 -7.43 -2.82
CA GLY A 106 7.63 -6.12 -3.07
C GLY A 106 6.44 -6.16 -4.04
N PHE A 107 6.59 -6.88 -5.16
CA PHE A 107 5.53 -7.06 -6.15
C PHE A 107 4.34 -7.83 -5.58
N ALA A 108 4.58 -8.89 -4.82
CA ALA A 108 3.53 -9.67 -4.17
C ALA A 108 2.73 -8.83 -3.17
N ILE A 109 3.40 -7.98 -2.38
CA ILE A 109 2.74 -7.05 -1.45
C ILE A 109 1.89 -6.03 -2.19
N ILE A 110 2.37 -5.47 -3.31
CA ILE A 110 1.59 -4.56 -4.18
C ILE A 110 0.33 -5.23 -4.72
N VAL A 111 0.45 -6.45 -5.22
CA VAL A 111 -0.70 -7.21 -5.71
C VAL A 111 -1.67 -7.55 -4.57
N ALA A 112 -1.15 -7.94 -3.40
CA ALA A 112 -1.97 -8.26 -2.24
C ALA A 112 -2.81 -7.04 -1.80
N ASP A 113 -2.19 -5.87 -1.66
CA ASP A 113 -2.89 -4.63 -1.31
C ASP A 113 -4.01 -4.28 -2.31
N ALA A 114 -3.67 -4.33 -3.61
CA ALA A 114 -4.61 -4.01 -4.69
C ALA A 114 -5.84 -4.94 -4.75
N LEU A 115 -5.75 -6.13 -4.13
CA LEU A 115 -6.86 -7.08 -4.01
C LEU A 115 -7.57 -6.98 -2.65
N LEU A 116 -6.82 -6.84 -1.57
CA LEU A 116 -7.32 -6.87 -0.20
C LEU A 116 -8.11 -5.60 0.15
N ASN A 117 -7.64 -4.41 -0.27
CA ASN A 117 -8.34 -3.17 0.07
C ASN A 117 -9.74 -3.09 -0.57
N PRO A 118 -9.91 -3.41 -1.87
CA PRO A 118 -11.24 -3.45 -2.47
C PRO A 118 -12.12 -4.51 -1.83
N PHE A 119 -11.57 -5.70 -1.54
CA PHE A 119 -12.32 -6.77 -0.87
C PHE A 119 -12.83 -6.35 0.52
N ASN A 120 -11.99 -5.69 1.31
CA ASN A 120 -12.37 -5.18 2.63
C ASN A 120 -13.44 -4.07 2.54
N ALA A 121 -13.32 -3.18 1.55
CA ALA A 121 -14.33 -2.16 1.29
C ALA A 121 -15.69 -2.77 0.90
N PHE A 122 -15.71 -3.76 -0.01
CA PHE A 122 -16.93 -4.47 -0.39
C PHE A 122 -17.58 -5.18 0.81
N ARG A 123 -16.78 -5.89 1.61
CA ARG A 123 -17.26 -6.57 2.83
C ARG A 123 -17.89 -5.59 3.81
N THR A 124 -17.26 -4.43 4.01
CA THR A 124 -17.77 -3.39 4.91
C THR A 124 -19.05 -2.76 4.38
N ALA A 125 -19.13 -2.50 3.07
CA ALA A 125 -20.35 -2.00 2.42
C ALA A 125 -21.52 -2.98 2.58
N LEU A 126 -21.32 -4.28 2.31
CA LEU A 126 -22.34 -5.31 2.50
C LEU A 126 -22.87 -5.37 3.94
N ARG A 127 -21.97 -5.29 4.93
CA ARG A 127 -22.36 -5.25 6.35
C ARG A 127 -23.21 -4.01 6.67
N ASN A 128 -22.87 -2.85 6.11
CA ASN A 128 -23.62 -1.62 6.35
C ASN A 128 -24.99 -1.62 5.65
N PHE A 129 -25.15 -2.36 4.55
CA PHE A 129 -26.45 -2.56 3.90
C PHE A 129 -27.39 -3.49 4.67
N ASP A 130 -26.86 -4.39 5.52
CA ASP A 130 -27.61 -5.42 6.25
C ASP A 130 -28.15 -4.93 7.62
N VAL A 131 -27.93 -3.65 7.97
CA VAL A 131 -28.49 -3.05 9.20
C VAL A 131 -29.88 -2.50 8.89
N PRO A 132 -30.96 -3.01 9.51
CA PRO A 132 -32.30 -2.43 9.35
C PRO A 132 -32.30 -1.02 9.93
N GLY A 133 -32.72 -0.03 9.13
CA GLY A 133 -32.93 1.34 9.58
C GLY A 133 -34.03 1.47 10.62
#